data_AF-A0A843FYW3-F1
#
_entry.id   AF-A0A843FYW3-F1
#
_cell.length_a   1.000
_cell.length_b   1.000
_cell.length_c   1.000
_cell.angle_alpha   90.00
_cell.angle_beta   90.00
_cell.angle_gamma   90.00
#
_symmetry.space_group_name_H-M   'P 1'
#
loop_
_entity.id
_entity.type
_entity.pdbx_description
1 polymer ?
#
loop_
_entity_poly.entity_id
_entity_poly.type
_entity_poly.pdbx_seq_one_letter_code
_entity_poly.pdbx_strand_id
1 'polypeptide(L)'
;MAIPGADRFLNCVLNRSKRDIILKILVLLLVVLGTPIYMINGILSYQIMSGSFDLDQYFVVALFMCTIAAYIIYNIVKSLVQHRDRDIEWMSALIEYASYPDRDTQRLSEIRDELPGLVTRNYQRGAFVLFLAVAVLSIVQAALDMSVVLDFDHLTILVILDTSFIFVTLGVVCLIVHDRISMIDVLQYRFTVIFTEMMNDGDHHLDPMPKVIWRSRPLRHMLLMIVTLGFYSIPYALWTVHQMNLHIKRQWEYERSVLEWMAVRDGAISVEKVEKEKQKGVIRNLKRAI
;
A
#
# COMPACT_ATOMS: atom_id res chain seq x y z
N MET A 1 -0.14 9.86 36.21
CA MET A 1 -1.01 8.69 35.91
C MET A 1 -0.78 8.41 34.44
N ALA A 2 -0.43 7.18 34.03
CA ALA A 2 -0.23 6.87 32.62
C ALA A 2 -1.57 6.97 31.88
N ILE A 3 -1.63 7.70 30.77
CA ILE A 3 -2.84 7.84 29.96
C ILE A 3 -2.84 6.65 28.99
N PRO A 4 -3.74 5.66 29.14
CA PRO A 4 -3.68 4.41 28.37
C PRO A 4 -3.64 4.60 26.85
N GLY A 5 -4.33 5.64 26.35
CA GLY A 5 -4.31 6.03 24.93
C GLY A 5 -2.92 6.47 24.44
N ALA A 6 -2.14 7.21 25.24
CA ALA A 6 -0.79 7.64 24.87
C ALA A 6 0.16 6.44 24.73
N ASP A 7 0.10 5.48 25.65
CA ASP A 7 0.94 4.28 25.60
C ASP A 7 0.58 3.38 24.41
N ARG A 8 -0.72 3.24 24.11
CA ARG A 8 -1.17 2.53 22.90
C ARG A 8 -0.70 3.23 21.63
N PHE A 9 -0.78 4.56 21.58
CA PHE A 9 -0.34 5.34 20.43
C PHE A 9 1.17 5.18 20.21
N LEU A 10 1.98 5.34 21.26
CA LEU A 10 3.42 5.13 21.22
C LEU A 10 3.78 3.70 20.76
N ASN A 11 3.10 2.69 21.28
CA ASN A 11 3.30 1.30 20.85
C ASN A 11 2.97 1.10 19.37
N CYS A 12 1.92 1.76 18.85
CA CYS A 12 1.56 1.72 17.44
C CYS A 12 2.67 2.34 16.57
N VAL A 13 3.20 3.51 16.97
CA VAL A 13 4.29 4.20 16.25
C VAL A 13 5.58 3.37 16.27
N LEU A 14 5.96 2.80 17.42
CA LEU A 14 7.17 1.97 17.55
C LEU A 14 7.09 0.67 16.75
N ASN A 15 5.90 0.08 16.62
CA ASN A 15 5.68 -1.18 15.89
C ASN A 15 5.26 -0.98 14.42
N ARG A 16 5.33 0.25 13.91
CA ARG A 16 4.94 0.62 12.54
C ARG A 16 5.56 -0.28 11.47
N SER A 17 6.85 -0.58 11.58
CA SER A 17 7.60 -1.39 10.58
C SER A 17 7.06 -2.81 10.40
N LYS A 18 6.23 -3.31 11.33
CA LYS A 18 5.58 -4.63 11.20
C LYS A 18 4.36 -4.61 10.28
N ARG A 19 3.76 -3.44 10.04
CA ARG A 19 2.48 -3.30 9.31
C ARG A 19 2.53 -2.37 8.11
N ASP A 20 3.41 -1.36 8.12
CA ASP A 20 3.65 -0.55 6.93
C ASP A 20 4.67 -1.24 6.00
N ILE A 21 4.18 -1.78 4.89
CA ILE A 21 5.05 -2.28 3.82
C ILE A 21 5.32 -1.12 2.86
N ILE A 22 6.52 -0.53 2.97
CA ILE A 22 7.05 0.39 1.96
C ILE A 22 7.43 -0.45 0.75
N LEU A 23 6.60 -0.41 -0.29
CA LEU A 23 6.93 -1.05 -1.55
C LEU A 23 8.06 -0.25 -2.20
N LYS A 24 9.24 -0.88 -2.35
CA LYS A 24 10.39 -0.22 -2.98
C LYS A 24 10.10 -0.05 -4.47
N ILE A 25 10.04 1.19 -4.92
CA ILE A 25 9.92 1.57 -6.34
C ILE A 25 10.95 0.82 -7.19
N LEU A 26 12.16 0.60 -6.66
CA LEU A 26 13.23 -0.12 -7.35
C LEU A 26 12.93 -1.62 -7.54
N VAL A 27 12.22 -2.26 -6.62
CA VAL A 27 11.74 -3.65 -6.79
C VAL A 27 10.63 -3.69 -7.83
N LEU A 28 9.74 -2.69 -7.82
CA LEU A 28 8.71 -2.54 -8.85
C LEU A 28 9.34 -2.31 -10.24
N LEU A 29 10.33 -1.43 -10.36
CA LEU A 29 11.06 -1.17 -11.60
C LEU A 29 11.83 -2.39 -12.09
N LEU A 30 12.54 -3.10 -11.20
CA LEU A 30 13.34 -4.27 -11.58
C LEU A 30 12.46 -5.40 -12.09
N VAL A 31 11.27 -5.56 -11.51
CA VAL A 31 10.27 -6.50 -12.01
C VAL A 31 9.58 -5.99 -13.28
N VAL A 32 9.16 -4.74 -13.32
CA VAL A 32 8.27 -4.26 -14.38
C VAL A 32 9.02 -3.78 -15.62
N LEU A 33 10.27 -3.33 -15.49
CA LEU A 33 11.16 -2.97 -16.61
C LEU A 33 12.16 -4.08 -16.96
N GLY A 34 12.68 -4.77 -15.94
CA GLY A 34 13.60 -5.89 -16.17
C GLY A 34 12.96 -6.97 -17.02
N THR A 35 11.64 -7.15 -16.91
CA THR A 35 10.98 -8.24 -17.62
C THR A 35 10.60 -7.95 -19.07
N PRO A 36 10.12 -6.75 -19.47
CA PRO A 36 10.05 -6.36 -20.88
C PRO A 36 11.42 -6.32 -21.56
N ILE A 37 12.46 -5.84 -20.86
CA ILE A 37 13.83 -5.82 -21.40
C ILE A 37 14.37 -7.24 -21.57
N TYR A 38 14.10 -8.14 -20.61
CA TYR A 38 14.45 -9.55 -20.72
C TYR A 38 13.67 -10.25 -21.83
N MET A 39 12.39 -9.95 -22.02
CA MET A 39 11.61 -10.45 -23.15
C MET A 39 12.18 -9.95 -24.48
N ILE A 40 12.38 -8.64 -24.63
CA ILE A 40 12.92 -8.05 -25.86
C ILE A 40 14.30 -8.67 -26.15
N ASN A 41 15.19 -8.73 -25.17
CA ASN A 41 16.51 -9.34 -25.37
C ASN A 41 16.44 -10.85 -25.62
N GLY A 42 15.58 -11.60 -24.92
CA GLY A 42 15.44 -13.04 -25.14
C GLY A 42 14.91 -13.34 -26.54
N ILE A 43 13.83 -12.65 -26.93
CA ILE A 43 13.18 -12.80 -28.24
C ILE A 43 14.11 -12.35 -29.37
N LEU A 44 14.74 -11.17 -29.27
CA LEU A 44 15.69 -10.68 -30.29
C LEU A 44 16.96 -11.51 -30.37
N SER A 45 17.58 -11.85 -29.24
CA SER A 45 18.85 -12.59 -29.26
C SER A 45 18.66 -14.00 -29.84
N TYR A 46 17.51 -14.63 -29.59
CA TYR A 46 17.21 -15.96 -30.11
C TYR A 46 16.78 -15.92 -31.58
N GLN A 47 15.95 -14.95 -32.00
CA GLN A 47 15.62 -14.73 -33.43
C GLN A 47 16.88 -14.50 -34.28
N ILE A 48 17.89 -13.82 -33.74
CA ILE A 48 19.15 -13.56 -34.43
C ILE A 48 20.05 -14.81 -34.50
N MET A 49 19.97 -15.74 -33.52
CA MET A 49 20.88 -16.89 -33.42
C MET A 49 20.35 -18.24 -33.95
N SER A 50 19.06 -18.56 -33.81
CA SER A 50 18.58 -19.94 -34.02
C SER A 50 17.61 -20.14 -35.20
N GLY A 51 17.07 -19.06 -35.79
CA GLY A 51 16.06 -19.14 -36.86
C GLY A 51 14.75 -19.86 -36.49
N SER A 52 14.58 -20.27 -35.23
CA SER A 52 13.40 -20.96 -34.70
C SER A 52 13.17 -20.62 -33.23
N PHE A 53 11.91 -20.47 -32.87
CA PHE A 53 11.47 -20.10 -31.53
C PHE A 53 11.16 -21.38 -30.74
N ASP A 54 11.87 -21.63 -29.65
CA ASP A 54 11.58 -22.76 -28.77
C ASP A 54 10.42 -22.37 -27.84
N LEU A 55 9.21 -22.87 -28.15
CA LEU A 55 7.95 -22.54 -27.47
C LEU A 55 8.05 -22.71 -25.94
N ASP A 56 8.78 -23.73 -25.48
CA ASP A 56 8.94 -24.07 -24.07
C ASP A 56 9.60 -22.93 -23.26
N GLN A 57 10.62 -22.27 -23.83
CA GLN A 57 11.31 -21.17 -23.14
C GLN A 57 10.44 -19.92 -23.06
N TYR A 58 9.65 -19.66 -24.10
CA TYR A 58 8.70 -18.56 -24.11
C TYR A 58 7.63 -18.72 -23.02
N PHE A 59 7.07 -19.92 -22.86
CA PHE A 59 6.05 -20.18 -21.84
C PHE A 59 6.59 -20.04 -20.42
N VAL A 60 7.81 -20.50 -20.16
CA VAL A 60 8.46 -20.34 -18.86
C VAL A 60 8.59 -18.84 -18.51
N VAL A 61 8.94 -18.00 -19.48
CA VAL A 61 9.07 -16.54 -19.28
C VAL A 61 7.70 -15.87 -19.07
N ALA A 62 6.69 -16.21 -19.87
CA ALA A 62 5.33 -15.68 -19.73
C ALA A 62 4.71 -16.07 -18.38
N LEU A 63 4.92 -17.31 -17.93
CA LEU A 63 4.43 -17.81 -16.65
C LEU A 63 5.13 -17.15 -15.46
N PHE A 64 6.45 -16.96 -15.55
CA PHE A 64 7.22 -16.19 -14.58
C PHE A 64 6.70 -14.74 -14.50
N MET A 65 6.42 -14.12 -15.64
CA MET A 65 5.86 -12.77 -15.76
C MET A 65 4.51 -12.60 -15.07
N CYS A 66 3.55 -13.47 -15.39
CA CYS A 66 2.22 -13.47 -14.79
C CYS A 66 2.32 -13.59 -13.27
N THR A 67 3.18 -14.49 -12.81
CA THR A 67 3.39 -14.75 -11.38
C THR A 67 3.94 -13.52 -10.65
N ILE A 68 4.92 -12.83 -11.22
CA ILE A 68 5.48 -11.64 -10.55
C ILE A 68 4.52 -10.45 -10.61
N ALA A 69 3.89 -10.19 -11.76
CA ALA A 69 2.92 -9.09 -11.88
C ALA A 69 1.77 -9.28 -10.89
N ALA A 70 1.27 -10.50 -10.77
CA ALA A 70 0.21 -10.84 -9.84
C ALA A 70 0.71 -10.81 -8.37
N TYR A 71 1.97 -11.17 -8.08
CA TYR A 71 2.59 -10.97 -6.77
C TYR A 71 2.68 -9.48 -6.41
N ILE A 72 3.06 -8.61 -7.35
CA ILE A 72 3.06 -7.15 -7.15
C ILE A 72 1.66 -6.66 -6.78
N ILE A 73 0.65 -7.04 -7.57
CA ILE A 73 -0.76 -6.70 -7.33
C ILE A 73 -1.17 -7.09 -5.91
N TYR A 74 -0.86 -8.33 -5.51
CA TYR A 74 -1.15 -8.82 -4.17
C TYR A 74 -0.45 -7.98 -3.09
N ASN A 75 0.84 -7.65 -3.26
CA ASN A 75 1.58 -6.86 -2.27
C ASN A 75 1.08 -5.42 -2.15
N ILE A 76 0.67 -4.79 -3.25
CA ILE A 76 0.07 -3.45 -3.24
C ILE A 76 -1.23 -3.47 -2.42
N VAL A 77 -2.13 -4.42 -2.70
CA VAL A 77 -3.42 -4.53 -1.99
C VAL A 77 -3.21 -4.93 -0.52
N LYS A 78 -2.29 -5.85 -0.25
CA LYS A 78 -1.93 -6.26 1.11
C LYS A 78 -1.39 -5.07 1.90
N SER A 79 -0.51 -4.27 1.32
CA SER A 79 0.04 -3.07 1.97
C SER A 79 -1.08 -2.09 2.35
N LEU A 80 -2.02 -1.82 1.43
CA LEU A 80 -3.19 -0.98 1.71
C LEU A 80 -4.04 -1.50 2.87
N VAL A 81 -4.34 -2.81 2.92
CA VAL A 81 -5.13 -3.41 4.01
C VAL A 81 -4.41 -3.33 5.35
N GLN A 82 -3.11 -3.65 5.37
CA GLN A 82 -2.32 -3.60 6.60
C GLN A 82 -2.14 -2.17 7.13
N HIS A 83 -1.97 -1.22 6.22
CA HIS A 83 -1.91 0.20 6.54
C HIS A 83 -3.24 0.68 7.13
N ARG A 84 -4.38 0.33 6.51
CA ARG A 84 -5.71 0.61 7.06
C ARG A 84 -5.90 0.02 8.46
N ASP A 85 -5.48 -1.23 8.69
CA ASP A 85 -5.61 -1.88 10.01
C ASP A 85 -4.77 -1.16 11.08
N ARG A 86 -3.59 -0.63 10.71
CA ARG A 86 -2.78 0.25 11.58
C ARG A 86 -3.49 1.57 11.84
N ASP A 87 -4.17 2.10 10.83
CA ASP A 87 -4.83 3.38 10.95
C ASP A 87 -5.96 3.40 11.97
N ILE A 88 -6.76 2.33 11.96
CA ILE A 88 -7.77 2.10 12.99
C ILE A 88 -7.14 2.10 14.39
N GLU A 89 -5.97 1.47 14.55
CA GLU A 89 -5.32 1.31 15.85
C GLU A 89 -4.81 2.66 16.41
N TRP A 90 -4.10 3.46 15.61
CA TRP A 90 -3.60 4.75 16.10
C TRP A 90 -4.73 5.76 16.30
N MET A 91 -5.72 5.81 15.42
CA MET A 91 -6.88 6.70 15.60
C MET A 91 -7.66 6.32 16.86
N SER A 92 -7.83 5.03 17.13
CA SER A 92 -8.46 4.56 18.37
C SER A 92 -7.66 4.93 19.62
N ALA A 93 -6.33 4.88 19.55
CA ALA A 93 -5.46 5.29 20.64
C ALA A 93 -5.54 6.80 20.90
N LEU A 94 -5.63 7.62 19.85
CA LEU A 94 -5.83 9.06 19.98
C LEU A 94 -7.23 9.44 20.48
N ILE A 95 -8.27 8.70 20.09
CA ILE A 95 -9.62 8.85 20.68
C ILE A 95 -9.57 8.58 22.18
N GLU A 96 -8.93 7.49 22.60
CA GLU A 96 -8.78 7.15 24.01
C GLU A 96 -7.97 8.23 24.76
N TYR A 97 -6.90 8.75 24.16
CA TYR A 97 -6.14 9.86 24.72
C TYR A 97 -6.99 11.14 24.85
N ALA A 98 -7.76 11.49 23.82
CA ALA A 98 -8.63 12.66 23.83
C ALA A 98 -9.76 12.54 24.86
N SER A 99 -10.25 11.32 25.10
CA SER A 99 -11.27 11.05 26.12
C SER A 99 -10.78 11.32 27.55
N TYR A 100 -9.46 11.45 27.76
CA TYR A 100 -8.86 11.84 29.02
C TYR A 100 -8.37 13.29 28.90
N PRO A 101 -9.27 14.28 29.03
CA PRO A 101 -9.97 14.57 30.29
C PRO A 101 -11.49 14.76 30.14
N ASP A 102 -12.24 13.68 29.91
CA ASP A 102 -13.70 13.63 29.76
C ASP A 102 -14.28 14.44 28.58
N ARG A 103 -13.51 14.59 27.51
CA ARG A 103 -14.00 15.25 26.28
C ARG A 103 -14.94 14.32 25.49
N ASP A 104 -15.93 14.91 24.85
CA ASP A 104 -16.78 14.20 23.89
C ASP A 104 -15.98 13.84 22.64
N THR A 105 -15.75 12.54 22.44
CA THR A 105 -14.99 11.98 21.32
C THR A 105 -15.88 11.33 20.26
N GLN A 106 -17.20 11.55 20.29
CA GLN A 106 -18.15 10.96 19.35
C GLN A 106 -17.77 11.28 17.88
N ARG A 107 -17.49 12.56 17.58
CA ARG A 107 -17.09 12.99 16.22
C ARG A 107 -15.83 12.29 15.70
N LEU A 108 -14.87 12.00 16.59
CA LEU A 108 -13.64 11.28 16.22
C LEU A 108 -13.93 9.79 15.95
N SER A 109 -14.79 9.20 16.78
CA SER A 109 -15.23 7.80 16.62
C SER A 109 -15.98 7.59 15.31
N GLU A 110 -16.91 8.49 14.96
CA GLU A 110 -17.67 8.45 13.70
C GLU A 110 -16.73 8.42 12.48
N ILE A 111 -15.70 9.27 12.45
CA ILE A 111 -14.74 9.29 11.33
C ILE A 111 -13.89 8.02 11.28
N ARG A 112 -13.40 7.53 12.43
CA ARG A 112 -12.66 6.26 12.49
C ARG A 112 -13.52 5.11 11.96
N ASP A 113 -14.80 5.10 12.28
CA ASP A 113 -15.73 4.01 11.91
C ASP A 113 -16.10 4.03 10.41
N GLU A 114 -15.83 5.13 9.69
CA GLU A 114 -15.87 5.17 8.22
C GLU A 114 -14.71 4.34 7.59
N LEU A 115 -13.57 4.20 8.28
CA LEU A 115 -12.34 3.65 7.73
C LEU A 115 -12.40 2.14 7.37
N PRO A 116 -13.00 1.25 8.20
CA PRO A 116 -13.18 -0.16 7.84
C PRO A 116 -13.96 -0.39 6.55
N GLY A 117 -14.89 0.52 6.23
CA GLY A 117 -15.74 0.46 5.03
C GLY A 117 -15.00 0.77 3.73
N LEU A 118 -13.89 1.51 3.79
CA LEU A 118 -13.13 1.89 2.60
C LEU A 118 -12.34 0.73 1.99
N VAL A 119 -11.71 -0.09 2.83
CA VAL A 119 -10.84 -1.17 2.38
C VAL A 119 -11.14 -2.40 3.23
N THR A 120 -11.84 -3.40 2.70
CA THR A 120 -12.11 -4.66 3.40
C THR A 120 -11.01 -5.71 3.16
N ARG A 121 -10.87 -6.69 4.07
CA ARG A 121 -10.02 -7.87 3.84
C ARG A 121 -10.47 -8.71 2.63
N ASN A 122 -11.72 -8.54 2.19
CA ASN A 122 -12.21 -9.18 0.97
C ASN A 122 -11.52 -8.64 -0.28
N TYR A 123 -11.02 -7.40 -0.29
CA TYR A 123 -10.19 -6.91 -1.41
C TYR A 123 -8.87 -7.68 -1.51
N GLN A 124 -8.21 -7.96 -0.38
CA GLN A 124 -6.99 -8.77 -0.37
C GLN A 124 -7.27 -10.22 -0.82
N ARG A 125 -8.36 -10.82 -0.33
CA ARG A 125 -8.78 -12.16 -0.77
C ARG A 125 -9.12 -12.18 -2.26
N GLY A 126 -9.86 -11.19 -2.74
CA GLY A 126 -10.21 -11.04 -4.15
C GLY A 126 -8.98 -10.85 -5.03
N ALA A 127 -8.03 -10.02 -4.62
CA ALA A 127 -6.75 -9.86 -5.32
C ALA A 127 -5.92 -11.15 -5.33
N PHE A 128 -5.96 -11.93 -4.25
CA PHE A 128 -5.31 -13.24 -4.20
C PHE A 128 -6.00 -14.29 -5.09
N VAL A 129 -7.33 -14.32 -5.10
CA VAL A 129 -8.11 -15.22 -5.99
C VAL A 129 -7.87 -14.83 -7.45
N LEU A 130 -7.85 -13.53 -7.76
CA LEU A 130 -7.50 -13.03 -9.08
C LEU A 130 -6.08 -13.45 -9.46
N PHE A 131 -5.10 -13.29 -8.55
CA PHE A 131 -3.74 -13.81 -8.72
C PHE A 131 -3.75 -15.30 -9.09
N LEU A 132 -4.46 -16.13 -8.32
CA LEU A 132 -4.49 -17.57 -8.54
C LEU A 132 -5.18 -17.93 -9.86
N ALA A 133 -6.28 -17.24 -10.19
CA ALA A 133 -7.01 -17.44 -11.43
C ALA A 133 -6.16 -17.07 -12.65
N VAL A 134 -5.46 -15.94 -12.63
CA VAL A 134 -4.54 -15.55 -13.71
C VAL A 134 -3.41 -16.57 -13.82
N ALA A 135 -2.78 -16.97 -12.71
CA ALA A 135 -1.72 -17.96 -12.74
C ALA A 135 -2.18 -19.31 -13.34
N VAL A 136 -3.35 -19.81 -12.93
CA VAL A 136 -3.93 -21.06 -13.45
C VAL A 136 -4.30 -20.93 -14.92
N LEU A 137 -4.93 -19.83 -15.34
CA LEU A 137 -5.27 -19.60 -16.75
C LEU A 137 -4.01 -19.55 -17.62
N SER A 138 -2.96 -18.86 -17.18
CA SER A 138 -1.68 -18.84 -17.89
C SER A 138 -1.01 -20.21 -17.98
N ILE A 139 -1.10 -21.05 -16.93
CA ILE A 139 -0.60 -22.43 -16.96
C ILE A 139 -1.40 -23.28 -17.97
N VAL A 140 -2.73 -23.20 -17.92
CA VAL A 140 -3.62 -23.98 -18.80
C VAL A 140 -3.42 -23.56 -20.26
N GLN A 141 -3.34 -22.26 -20.52
CA GLN A 141 -3.06 -21.73 -21.85
C GLN A 141 -1.69 -22.20 -22.35
N ALA A 142 -0.63 -22.09 -21.54
CA ALA A 142 0.69 -22.59 -21.90
C ALA A 142 0.67 -24.09 -22.24
N ALA A 143 -0.07 -24.90 -21.48
CA ALA A 143 -0.21 -26.33 -21.76
C ALA A 143 -0.99 -26.62 -23.06
N LEU A 144 -2.04 -25.84 -23.34
CA LEU A 144 -2.81 -25.96 -24.59
C LEU A 144 -1.98 -25.55 -25.80
N ASP A 145 -1.25 -24.44 -25.71
CA ASP A 145 -0.42 -23.93 -26.80
C ASP A 145 0.79 -24.84 -27.07
N MET A 146 1.34 -25.54 -26.06
CA MET A 146 2.33 -26.60 -26.29
C MET A 146 1.73 -27.85 -26.95
N SER A 147 0.43 -28.10 -26.78
CA SER A 147 -0.25 -29.26 -27.34
C SER A 147 -0.74 -29.06 -28.79
N VAL A 148 -0.82 -27.81 -29.24
CA VAL A 148 -1.29 -27.43 -30.59
C VAL A 148 -0.13 -26.79 -31.35
N VAL A 149 0.21 -27.30 -32.54
CA VAL A 149 1.14 -26.61 -33.44
C VAL A 149 0.43 -25.36 -33.97
N LEU A 150 0.59 -24.25 -33.27
CA LEU A 150 0.05 -22.95 -33.68
C LEU A 150 1.02 -22.28 -34.65
N ASP A 151 0.48 -21.73 -35.75
CA ASP A 151 1.26 -20.86 -36.63
C ASP A 151 1.75 -19.62 -35.86
N PHE A 152 2.91 -19.10 -36.26
CA PHE A 152 3.61 -17.98 -35.61
C PHE A 152 2.73 -16.74 -35.38
N ASP A 153 1.81 -16.47 -36.31
CA ASP A 153 0.88 -15.34 -36.23
C ASP A 153 -0.15 -15.52 -35.09
N HIS A 154 -0.63 -16.75 -34.85
CA HIS A 154 -1.56 -17.04 -33.78
C HIS A 154 -0.90 -16.99 -32.40
N LEU A 155 0.32 -17.50 -32.29
CA LEU A 155 1.11 -17.40 -31.07
C LEU A 155 1.35 -15.94 -30.68
N THR A 156 1.74 -15.10 -31.64
CA THR A 156 2.00 -13.67 -31.42
C THR A 156 0.76 -12.92 -30.92
N ILE A 157 -0.43 -13.21 -31.47
CA ILE A 157 -1.69 -12.61 -31.03
C ILE A 157 -2.01 -13.01 -29.57
N LEU A 158 -1.84 -14.29 -29.23
CA LEU A 158 -2.08 -14.77 -27.85
C LEU A 158 -1.12 -14.09 -26.86
N VAL A 159 0.16 -13.94 -27.20
CA VAL A 159 1.16 -13.21 -26.38
C VAL A 159 0.69 -11.79 -26.07
N ILE A 160 0.24 -11.07 -27.10
CA ILE A 160 -0.21 -9.69 -26.98
C ILE A 160 -1.44 -9.61 -26.08
N LEU A 161 -2.40 -10.53 -26.22
CA LEU A 161 -3.61 -10.58 -25.40
C LEU A 161 -3.27 -10.84 -23.92
N ASP A 162 -2.42 -11.82 -23.62
CA ASP A 162 -2.02 -12.16 -22.25
C ASP A 162 -1.30 -11.00 -21.57
N THR A 163 -0.31 -10.45 -22.27
CA THR A 163 0.48 -9.32 -21.79
C THR A 163 -0.40 -8.11 -21.52
N SER A 164 -1.32 -7.82 -22.45
CA SER A 164 -2.30 -6.73 -22.30
C SER A 164 -3.23 -6.98 -21.12
N PHE A 165 -3.72 -8.22 -20.93
CA PHE A 165 -4.59 -8.58 -19.83
C PHE A 165 -3.92 -8.40 -18.47
N ILE A 166 -2.66 -8.80 -18.32
CA ILE A 166 -1.87 -8.59 -17.09
C ILE A 166 -1.72 -7.10 -16.80
N PHE A 167 -1.33 -6.32 -17.81
CA PHE A 167 -1.12 -4.89 -17.64
C PHE A 167 -2.41 -4.14 -17.34
N VAL A 168 -3.52 -4.47 -18.01
CA VAL A 168 -4.84 -3.90 -17.69
C VAL A 168 -5.24 -4.25 -16.26
N THR A 169 -5.04 -5.50 -15.83
CA THR A 169 -5.33 -5.94 -14.46
C THR A 169 -4.52 -5.17 -13.43
N LEU A 170 -3.21 -4.99 -13.66
CA LEU A 170 -2.35 -4.16 -12.82
C LEU A 170 -2.90 -2.73 -12.71
N GLY A 171 -3.27 -2.13 -13.84
CA GLY A 171 -3.76 -0.77 -13.87
C GLY A 171 -5.11 -0.58 -13.16
N VAL A 172 -6.04 -1.52 -13.30
CA VAL A 172 -7.31 -1.54 -12.57
C VAL A 172 -7.07 -1.64 -11.05
N VAL A 173 -6.17 -2.51 -10.61
CA VAL A 173 -5.80 -2.62 -9.19
C VAL A 173 -5.20 -1.31 -8.69
N CYS A 174 -4.28 -0.71 -9.44
CA CYS A 174 -3.68 0.57 -9.09
C CYS A 174 -4.71 1.69 -9.01
N LEU A 175 -5.73 1.69 -9.87
CA LEU A 175 -6.83 2.68 -9.83
C LEU A 175 -7.61 2.59 -8.52
N ILE A 176 -7.98 1.36 -8.14
CA ILE A 176 -8.70 1.10 -6.90
C ILE A 176 -7.83 1.53 -5.71
N VAL A 177 -6.57 1.11 -5.68
CA VAL A 177 -5.66 1.41 -4.57
C VAL A 177 -5.44 2.91 -4.42
N HIS A 178 -5.21 3.63 -5.53
CA HIS A 178 -5.02 5.08 -5.50
C HIS A 178 -6.29 5.81 -5.02
N ASP A 179 -7.49 5.44 -5.50
CA ASP A 179 -8.74 6.01 -4.98
C ASP A 179 -8.87 5.77 -3.47
N ARG A 180 -8.59 4.54 -3.00
CA ARG A 180 -8.66 4.19 -1.58
C ARG A 180 -7.66 4.95 -0.71
N ILE A 181 -6.41 5.10 -1.14
CA ILE A 181 -5.42 5.90 -0.43
C ILE A 181 -5.88 7.36 -0.33
N SER A 182 -6.40 7.94 -1.42
CA SER A 182 -6.91 9.31 -1.38
C SER A 182 -8.09 9.48 -0.42
N MET A 183 -8.99 8.49 -0.35
CA MET A 183 -10.08 8.49 0.63
C MET A 183 -9.57 8.37 2.07
N ILE A 184 -8.59 7.50 2.33
CA ILE A 184 -7.94 7.37 3.64
C ILE A 184 -7.28 8.70 4.04
N ASP A 185 -6.52 9.33 3.14
CA ASP A 185 -5.87 10.64 3.36
C ASP A 185 -6.89 11.73 3.75
N VAL A 186 -8.06 11.75 3.11
CA VAL A 186 -9.16 12.67 3.46
C VAL A 186 -9.74 12.38 4.84
N LEU A 187 -9.94 11.10 5.20
CA LEU A 187 -10.46 10.75 6.52
C LEU A 187 -9.45 11.05 7.62
N GLN A 188 -8.17 10.74 7.42
CA GLN A 188 -7.12 11.07 8.36
C GLN A 188 -6.97 12.59 8.52
N TYR A 189 -7.05 13.36 7.43
CA TYR A 189 -7.10 14.83 7.50
C TYR A 189 -8.27 15.31 8.36
N ARG A 190 -9.49 14.87 8.07
CA ARG A 190 -10.69 15.24 8.86
C ARG A 190 -10.55 14.87 10.33
N PHE A 191 -10.05 13.67 10.61
CA PHE A 191 -9.82 13.19 11.97
C PHE A 191 -8.82 14.07 12.71
N THR A 192 -7.67 14.35 12.08
CA THR A 192 -6.61 15.15 12.71
C THR A 192 -7.03 16.59 12.92
N VAL A 193 -7.80 17.20 12.01
CA VAL A 193 -8.41 18.53 12.24
C VAL A 193 -9.26 18.55 13.52
N ILE A 194 -10.18 17.59 13.67
CA ILE A 194 -11.05 17.55 14.86
C ILE A 194 -10.25 17.24 16.12
N PHE A 195 -9.28 16.33 16.04
CA PHE A 195 -8.42 15.98 17.16
C PHE A 195 -7.63 17.19 17.64
N THR A 196 -7.04 17.94 16.69
CA THR A 196 -6.28 19.14 16.96
C THR A 196 -7.14 20.28 17.53
N GLU A 197 -8.32 20.53 16.96
CA GLU A 197 -9.31 21.49 17.51
C GLU A 197 -9.69 21.15 18.96
N MET A 198 -9.82 19.86 19.25
CA MET A 198 -10.20 19.37 20.57
C MET A 198 -9.04 19.44 21.56
N MET A 199 -7.81 19.19 21.12
CA MET A 199 -6.68 18.98 22.01
C MET A 199 -5.76 20.18 22.19
N ASN A 200 -5.77 21.13 21.25
CA ASN A 200 -5.02 22.35 21.42
C ASN A 200 -5.54 23.13 22.62
N ASP A 201 -4.62 23.53 23.47
CA ASP A 201 -4.82 24.52 24.52
C ASP A 201 -3.91 25.72 24.22
N GLY A 202 -4.12 26.85 24.91
CA GLY A 202 -3.40 28.08 24.63
C GLY A 202 -1.88 27.97 24.72
N ASP A 203 -1.38 26.94 25.42
CA ASP A 203 0.06 26.73 25.69
C ASP A 203 0.68 25.66 24.77
N HIS A 204 -0.11 24.73 24.23
CA HIS A 204 0.38 23.62 23.40
C HIS A 204 -0.36 23.53 22.07
N HIS A 205 0.33 23.87 21.00
CA HIS A 205 -0.19 23.78 19.64
C HIS A 205 0.28 22.53 18.92
N LEU A 206 -0.66 21.79 18.37
CA LEU A 206 -0.47 20.73 17.38
C LEU A 206 -1.05 21.22 16.06
N ASP A 207 -0.40 20.89 14.94
CA ASP A 207 -0.95 21.11 13.60
C ASP A 207 -1.66 19.85 13.11
N PRO A 208 -2.78 19.96 12.36
CA PRO A 208 -3.39 18.81 11.72
C PRO A 208 -2.49 18.26 10.60
N MET A 209 -2.63 16.97 10.29
CA MET A 209 -1.93 16.38 9.15
C MET A 209 -2.36 17.10 7.86
N PRO A 210 -1.46 17.46 6.93
CA PRO A 210 -1.85 18.06 5.67
C PRO A 210 -2.50 17.02 4.74
N LYS A 211 -3.51 17.42 3.97
CA LYS A 211 -4.06 16.62 2.88
C LYS A 211 -3.12 16.70 1.67
N VAL A 212 -2.58 15.56 1.25
CA VAL A 212 -1.52 15.51 0.21
C VAL A 212 -1.94 14.69 -1.00
N ILE A 213 -2.82 13.71 -0.82
CA ILE A 213 -3.18 12.77 -1.89
C ILE A 213 -4.46 13.23 -2.58
N TRP A 214 -4.31 13.71 -3.81
CA TRP A 214 -5.44 14.12 -4.64
C TRP A 214 -6.17 12.92 -5.23
N ARG A 215 -7.50 13.04 -5.29
CA ARG A 215 -8.33 12.00 -5.88
C ARG A 215 -7.99 11.83 -7.36
N SER A 216 -7.74 10.60 -7.77
CA SER A 216 -7.47 10.30 -9.18
C SER A 216 -8.74 10.51 -10.03
N ARG A 217 -8.56 10.84 -11.31
CA ARG A 217 -9.68 10.90 -12.28
C ARG A 217 -9.71 9.57 -13.03
N PRO A 218 -10.51 8.57 -12.60
CA PRO A 218 -10.38 7.20 -13.08
C PRO A 218 -10.59 7.08 -14.58
N LEU A 219 -11.49 7.89 -15.15
CA LEU A 219 -11.76 7.91 -16.59
C LEU A 219 -10.52 8.22 -17.43
N ARG A 220 -9.66 9.16 -17.00
CA ARG A 220 -8.44 9.51 -17.74
C ARG A 220 -7.46 8.36 -17.77
N HIS A 221 -7.27 7.70 -16.64
CA HIS A 221 -6.38 6.55 -16.54
C HIS A 221 -6.93 5.34 -17.30
N MET A 222 -8.25 5.10 -17.28
CA MET A 222 -8.89 4.05 -18.07
C MET A 222 -8.69 4.26 -19.58
N LEU A 223 -8.90 5.47 -20.09
CA LEU A 223 -8.65 5.79 -21.50
C LEU A 223 -7.18 5.57 -21.88
N LEU A 224 -6.25 6.02 -21.04
CA LEU A 224 -4.82 5.81 -21.28
C LEU A 224 -4.44 4.32 -21.25
N MET A 225 -5.01 3.52 -20.35
CA MET A 225 -4.79 2.07 -20.34
C MET A 225 -5.33 1.42 -21.62
N ILE A 226 -6.51 1.80 -22.10
CA ILE A 226 -7.09 1.23 -23.34
C ILE A 226 -6.22 1.59 -24.56
N VAL A 227 -5.89 2.87 -24.74
CA VAL A 227 -5.12 3.35 -25.89
C VAL A 227 -3.70 2.77 -25.91
N THR A 228 -3.13 2.47 -24.74
CA THR A 228 -1.79 1.88 -24.61
C THR A 228 -1.80 0.37 -24.44
N LEU A 229 -2.95 -0.31 -24.62
CA LEU A 229 -3.09 -1.75 -24.39
C LEU A 229 -2.51 -2.20 -23.03
N GLY A 230 -2.69 -1.37 -22.00
CA GLY A 230 -2.24 -1.62 -20.64
C GLY A 230 -0.83 -1.11 -20.32
N PHE A 231 0.04 -0.78 -21.28
CA PHE A 231 1.41 -0.35 -20.98
C PHE A 231 1.47 0.88 -20.03
N TYR A 232 0.48 1.76 -20.08
CA TYR A 232 0.32 2.88 -19.14
C TYR A 232 0.21 2.46 -17.66
N SER A 233 -0.19 1.23 -17.37
CA SER A 233 -0.29 0.69 -16.02
C SER A 233 1.05 0.67 -15.29
N ILE A 234 2.18 0.59 -16.01
CA ILE A 234 3.53 0.61 -15.44
C ILE A 234 3.82 1.97 -14.76
N PRO A 235 3.85 3.11 -15.49
CA PRO A 235 4.07 4.41 -14.85
C PRO A 235 2.97 4.74 -13.84
N TYR A 236 1.74 4.26 -14.05
CA TYR A 236 0.67 4.46 -13.10
C TYR A 236 0.83 3.67 -11.80
N ALA A 237 1.37 2.45 -11.85
CA ALA A 237 1.72 1.67 -10.67
C ALA A 237 2.85 2.32 -9.87
N LEU A 238 3.89 2.82 -10.56
CA LEU A 238 4.97 3.59 -9.94
C LEU A 238 4.43 4.85 -9.25
N TRP A 239 3.52 5.57 -9.91
CA TRP A 239 2.85 6.74 -9.33
C TRP A 239 2.02 6.36 -8.10
N THR A 240 1.25 5.28 -8.17
CA THR A 240 0.41 4.80 -7.06
C THR A 240 1.25 4.43 -5.84
N VAL A 241 2.36 3.72 -6.05
CA VAL A 241 3.33 3.40 -4.98
C VAL A 241 3.97 4.66 -4.42
N HIS A 242 4.33 5.62 -5.28
CA HIS A 242 4.85 6.92 -4.84
C HIS A 242 3.85 7.67 -3.95
N GLN A 243 2.58 7.72 -4.34
CA GLN A 243 1.51 8.34 -3.54
C GLN A 243 1.33 7.63 -2.19
N MET A 244 1.33 6.29 -2.15
CA MET A 244 1.28 5.53 -0.91
C MET A 244 2.46 5.87 0.02
N ASN A 245 3.67 5.90 -0.53
CA ASN A 245 4.88 6.22 0.25
C ASN A 245 4.88 7.67 0.75
N LEU A 246 4.36 8.61 -0.04
CA LEU A 246 4.20 10.00 0.35
C LEU A 246 3.22 10.13 1.51
N HIS A 247 2.07 9.46 1.43
CA HIS A 247 1.08 9.41 2.49
C HIS A 247 1.67 8.85 3.80
N ILE A 248 2.31 7.68 3.76
CA ILE A 248 2.95 7.04 4.93
C ILE A 248 4.02 7.97 5.54
N LYS A 249 4.82 8.64 4.71
CA LYS A 249 5.85 9.57 5.19
C LYS A 249 5.23 10.74 5.95
N ARG A 250 4.15 11.34 5.43
CA ARG A 250 3.47 12.47 6.07
C ARG A 250 2.76 12.07 7.34
N GLN A 251 2.12 10.91 7.33
CA GLN A 251 1.53 10.35 8.54
C GLN A 251 2.59 10.13 9.62
N TRP A 252 3.79 9.65 9.25
CA TRP A 252 4.88 9.51 10.20
C TRP A 252 5.37 10.84 10.78
N GLU A 253 5.49 11.87 9.95
CA GLU A 253 5.83 13.22 10.41
C GLU A 253 4.79 13.73 11.41
N TYR A 254 3.49 13.55 11.12
CA TYR A 254 2.42 13.89 12.04
C TYR A 254 2.46 13.07 13.34
N GLU A 255 2.58 11.74 13.25
CA GLU A 255 2.66 10.85 14.42
C GLU A 255 3.81 11.23 15.36
N ARG A 256 4.96 11.60 14.78
CA ARG A 256 6.11 12.10 15.53
C ARG A 256 5.77 13.43 16.21
N SER A 257 5.18 14.38 15.51
CA SER A 257 4.75 15.67 16.08
C SER A 257 3.73 15.48 17.21
N VAL A 258 2.80 14.53 17.09
CA VAL A 258 1.85 14.19 18.16
C VAL A 258 2.57 13.64 19.38
N LEU A 259 3.54 12.74 19.22
CA LEU A 259 4.31 12.21 20.36
C LEU A 259 5.13 13.29 21.06
N GLU A 260 5.79 14.17 20.30
CA GLU A 260 6.54 15.30 20.84
C GLU A 260 5.60 16.27 21.58
N TRP A 261 4.44 16.58 21.00
CA TRP A 261 3.42 17.42 21.63
C TRP A 261 2.82 16.80 22.91
N MET A 262 2.50 15.50 22.91
CA MET A 262 2.03 14.78 24.12
C MET A 262 3.07 14.85 25.23
N ALA A 263 4.36 14.65 24.89
CA ALA A 263 5.44 14.68 25.87
C ALA A 263 5.58 16.06 26.52
N VAL A 264 5.51 17.14 25.73
CA VAL A 264 5.56 18.51 26.26
C VAL A 264 4.32 18.80 27.11
N ARG A 265 3.12 18.53 26.60
CA ARG A 265 1.85 18.81 27.27
C ARG A 265 1.69 18.06 28.59
N ASP A 266 2.06 16.78 28.62
CA ASP A 266 1.92 15.93 29.81
C ASP A 266 3.11 16.07 30.79
N GLY A 267 4.09 16.93 30.48
CA GLY A 267 5.27 17.18 31.32
C GLY A 267 6.22 15.98 31.39
N ALA A 268 6.30 15.17 30.34
CA ALA A 268 7.23 14.04 30.26
C ALA A 268 8.65 14.54 29.96
N ILE A 269 9.55 14.35 30.93
CA ILE A 269 10.92 14.91 30.91
C ILE A 269 11.84 14.16 29.91
N SER A 270 11.53 12.92 29.54
CA SER A 270 12.24 12.17 28.50
C SER A 270 11.53 10.87 28.09
N VAL A 271 11.79 10.39 26.87
CA VAL A 271 11.56 9.00 26.46
C VAL A 271 12.78 8.18 26.89
N GLU A 272 12.70 7.44 28.00
CA GLU A 272 13.76 6.50 28.36
C GLU A 272 13.92 5.45 27.26
N LYS A 273 15.12 5.35 26.68
CA LYS A 273 15.50 4.25 25.79
C LYS A 273 15.38 2.95 26.59
N VAL A 274 14.34 2.17 26.30
CA VAL A 274 14.24 0.80 26.83
C VAL A 274 15.38 -0.02 26.21
N GLU A 275 16.33 -0.45 27.05
CA GLU A 275 17.37 -1.39 26.64
C GLU A 275 16.71 -2.66 26.10
N LYS A 276 17.18 -3.10 24.93
CA LYS A 276 16.69 -4.28 24.23
C LYS A 276 17.05 -5.55 25.02
N GLU A 277 16.33 -5.87 26.08
CA GLU A 277 16.33 -7.22 26.63
C GLU A 277 14.95 -7.88 26.51
N LYS A 278 14.96 -8.94 25.69
CA LYS A 278 13.99 -10.01 25.49
C LYS A 278 12.67 -9.92 26.27
N GLN A 279 11.63 -9.62 25.49
CA GLN A 279 10.22 -10.04 25.65
C GLN A 279 9.40 -9.49 26.84
N LYS A 280 8.16 -9.16 26.48
CA LYS A 280 7.00 -8.72 27.26
C LYS A 280 7.06 -7.24 27.67
N GLY A 281 6.24 -6.46 26.96
CA GLY A 281 6.22 -5.01 27.03
C GLY A 281 5.92 -4.50 28.43
N VAL A 282 6.59 -3.41 28.79
CA VAL A 282 6.27 -2.54 29.93
C VAL A 282 7.04 -1.23 29.65
N ILE A 283 6.32 -0.12 29.46
CA ILE A 283 6.87 1.19 29.81
C ILE A 283 6.51 1.40 31.27
N ARG A 284 7.52 1.52 32.14
CA ARG A 284 7.36 1.73 33.57
C ARG A 284 7.74 3.18 33.90
N ASN A 285 6.77 3.92 34.41
CA ASN A 285 6.86 5.14 35.23
C ASN A 285 7.31 6.46 34.56
N LEU A 286 6.31 7.33 34.34
CA LEU A 286 6.44 8.79 34.42
C LEU A 286 6.80 9.20 35.87
N LYS A 287 8.03 9.66 36.12
CA LYS A 287 8.36 10.38 37.36
C LYS A 287 7.97 11.86 37.21
N ARG A 288 7.07 12.34 38.08
CA ARG A 288 6.87 13.77 38.32
C ARG A 288 8.05 14.30 39.15
N ALA A 289 8.65 15.40 38.72
CA ALA A 289 9.46 16.22 39.62
C ALA A 289 8.52 16.93 40.60
N ILE A 290 8.88 16.88 41.89
CA ILE A 290 8.33 17.72 42.95
C ILE A 290 8.82 19.15 42.72
#